data_AF-A0A1E4RWX0-F1
#
_entry.id   AF-A0A1E4RWX0-F1
#
_cell.length_a   1.000
_cell.length_b   1.000
_cell.length_c   1.000
_cell.angle_alpha   90.00
_cell.angle_beta   90.00
_cell.angle_gamma   90.00
#
_symmetry.space_group_name_H-M   'P 1'
#
loop_
_entity.id
_entity.type
_entity.pdbx_description
1 polymer ?
#
loop_
_entity_poly.entity_id
_entity_poly.type
_entity_poly.pdbx_seq_one_letter_code
_entity_poly.pdbx_strand_id
1 'polypeptide(L)'
;MSFFFESIETPSDQVEVVLNFIDAEKLNKFIFAVVNKDGMSKARENNYYLSLTKTTESSKLPLQFVFMSESTELNENLVTPELLAALEKSSGILDYLAVTDLPADKPTTEAEFVSEPKIKLLLSLQTDAKSLAAAKELISEVLNLADRVVKFSLKADQQKKINNVRVNELNKIKKAIADAKAEELKELKLEAERKARRESKLSPEEQDKLDKKKKEKRERRAKNRMVKRM
;
A
#
# COMPACT_ATOMS: atom_id res chain seq x y z
N MET A 1 26.02 26.60 12.85
CA MET A 1 25.41 25.29 12.56
C MET A 1 24.29 25.10 13.56
N SER A 2 23.06 25.24 13.11
CA SER A 2 21.88 25.26 13.98
C SER A 2 21.58 23.83 14.45
N PHE A 3 21.75 23.59 15.76
CA PHE A 3 21.26 22.40 16.43
C PHE A 3 19.74 22.55 16.58
N PHE A 4 18.99 22.08 15.58
CA PHE A 4 17.58 21.79 15.79
C PHE A 4 17.51 20.57 16.72
N PHE A 5 17.06 20.78 17.95
CA PHE A 5 16.56 19.68 18.76
C PHE A 5 15.54 18.93 17.93
N GLU A 6 15.80 17.64 17.69
CA GLU A 6 14.83 16.71 17.17
C GLU A 6 13.65 16.75 18.15
N SER A 7 12.57 17.42 17.77
CA SER A 7 11.40 17.58 18.62
C SER A 7 10.83 16.20 18.87
N ILE A 8 11.03 15.67 20.07
CA ILE A 8 10.47 14.39 20.48
C ILE A 8 8.95 14.51 20.34
N GLU A 9 8.35 13.68 19.49
CA GLU A 9 6.89 13.65 19.35
C GLU A 9 6.27 13.35 20.71
N THR A 10 5.24 14.11 21.08
CA THR A 10 4.53 13.87 22.33
C THR A 10 3.91 12.48 22.30
N PRO A 11 4.16 11.64 23.32
CA PRO A 11 3.54 10.32 23.37
C PRO A 11 2.03 10.49 23.37
N SER A 12 1.37 9.86 22.42
CA SER A 12 -0.09 9.87 22.29
C SER A 12 -0.57 8.44 22.17
N ASP A 13 -1.60 8.12 22.94
CA ASP A 13 -2.24 6.81 22.88
C ASP A 13 -3.17 6.77 21.66
N GLN A 14 -3.21 5.63 20.99
CA GLN A 14 -4.06 5.40 19.82
C GLN A 14 -4.90 4.15 20.02
N VAL A 15 -6.12 4.17 19.50
CA VAL A 15 -7.07 3.05 19.49
C VAL A 15 -7.41 2.72 18.05
N GLU A 16 -7.06 1.50 17.65
CA GLU A 16 -7.47 0.93 16.37
C GLU A 16 -8.68 0.02 16.56
N VAL A 17 -9.77 0.30 15.85
CA VAL A 17 -10.96 -0.54 15.80
C VAL A 17 -11.03 -1.17 14.41
N VAL A 18 -11.06 -2.50 14.38
CA VAL A 18 -11.15 -3.28 13.13
C VAL A 18 -12.46 -4.08 13.13
N LEU A 19 -13.28 -3.86 12.12
CA LEU A 19 -14.51 -4.62 11.87
C LEU A 19 -14.26 -5.58 10.70
N ASN A 20 -14.41 -6.88 10.99
CA ASN A 20 -14.31 -7.94 10.01
C ASN A 20 -15.71 -8.42 9.62
N PHE A 21 -15.92 -8.67 8.32
CA PHE A 21 -17.18 -9.19 7.82
C PHE A 21 -17.16 -10.72 7.79
N ILE A 22 -18.28 -11.36 8.15
CA ILE A 22 -18.41 -12.83 8.13
C ILE A 22 -18.47 -13.33 6.67
N ASP A 23 -19.27 -12.69 5.83
CA ASP A 23 -19.49 -13.06 4.42
C ASP A 23 -18.65 -12.18 3.46
N ALA A 24 -17.35 -12.03 3.76
CA ALA A 24 -16.48 -11.08 3.05
C ALA A 24 -16.34 -11.35 1.54
N GLU A 25 -16.47 -12.61 1.09
CA GLU A 25 -16.34 -12.99 -0.34
C GLU A 25 -17.44 -12.40 -1.23
N LYS A 26 -18.63 -12.14 -0.67
CA LYS A 26 -19.78 -11.60 -1.41
C LYS A 26 -19.76 -10.07 -1.49
N LEU A 27 -18.86 -9.44 -0.74
CA LEU A 27 -18.79 -7.99 -0.67
C LEU A 27 -18.04 -7.39 -1.83
N ASN A 28 -18.43 -6.16 -2.15
CA ASN A 28 -17.74 -5.37 -3.15
C ASN A 28 -16.34 -4.99 -2.67
N LYS A 29 -15.38 -5.11 -3.59
CA LYS A 29 -13.96 -4.84 -3.35
C LYS A 29 -13.64 -3.42 -3.80
N PHE A 30 -13.37 -2.55 -2.85
CA PHE A 30 -13.01 -1.16 -3.11
C PHE A 30 -12.29 -0.57 -1.89
N ILE A 31 -11.59 0.54 -2.13
CA ILE A 31 -11.03 1.35 -1.05
C ILE A 31 -11.77 2.69 -0.98
N PHE A 32 -12.28 2.98 0.22
CA PHE A 32 -12.86 4.26 0.58
C PHE A 32 -12.33 4.66 1.95
N ALA A 33 -11.81 5.87 2.09
CA ALA A 33 -11.36 6.37 3.37
C ALA A 33 -11.64 7.86 3.54
N VAL A 34 -11.83 8.25 4.80
CA VAL A 34 -11.84 9.63 5.29
C VAL A 34 -10.62 9.77 6.18
N VAL A 35 -9.74 10.70 5.85
CA VAL A 35 -8.45 10.86 6.54
C VAL A 35 -8.31 12.29 7.01
N ASN A 36 -7.78 12.48 8.22
CA ASN A 36 -7.42 13.78 8.74
C ASN A 36 -6.16 14.30 8.03
N LYS A 37 -6.18 15.56 7.60
CA LYS A 37 -5.08 16.19 6.87
C LYS A 37 -3.78 16.18 7.66
N ASP A 38 -3.85 16.35 8.98
CA ASP A 38 -2.68 16.36 9.85
C ASP A 38 -1.99 14.98 9.90
N GLY A 39 -2.78 13.90 9.86
CA GLY A 39 -2.31 12.52 9.89
C GLY A 39 -2.13 11.87 8.51
N MET A 40 -2.41 12.59 7.41
CA MET A 40 -2.51 11.99 6.07
C MET A 40 -1.21 11.30 5.61
N SER A 41 -0.05 11.92 5.84
CA SER A 41 1.24 11.36 5.40
C SER A 41 1.53 10.05 6.13
N LYS A 42 1.41 10.05 7.47
CA LYS A 42 1.58 8.85 8.30
C LYS A 42 0.57 7.76 7.92
N ALA A 43 -0.67 8.12 7.66
CA ALA A 43 -1.70 7.17 7.23
C ALA A 43 -1.34 6.49 5.91
N ARG A 44 -0.80 7.22 4.92
CA ARG A 44 -0.35 6.65 3.63
C ARG A 44 0.87 5.76 3.75
N GLU A 45 1.79 6.09 4.64
CA GLU A 45 3.00 5.30 4.89
C GLU A 45 2.65 3.98 5.58
N ASN A 46 1.79 4.04 6.59
CA ASN A 46 1.39 2.86 7.37
C ASN A 46 0.37 1.97 6.66
N ASN A 47 -0.35 2.50 5.67
CA ASN A 47 -1.40 1.78 4.95
C ASN A 47 -1.16 1.86 3.44
N TYR A 48 -0.52 0.83 2.90
CA TYR A 48 -0.25 0.66 1.49
C TYR A 48 -1.50 0.85 0.62
N TYR A 49 -2.67 0.36 1.05
CA TYR A 49 -3.92 0.54 0.31
C TYR A 49 -4.29 2.02 0.08
N LEU A 50 -3.98 2.92 1.02
CA LEU A 50 -4.24 4.36 0.85
C LEU A 50 -3.37 4.98 -0.26
N SER A 51 -2.18 4.42 -0.51
CA SER A 51 -1.31 4.88 -1.60
C SER A 51 -1.90 4.64 -3.00
N LEU A 52 -2.88 3.75 -3.13
CA LEU A 52 -3.57 3.42 -4.39
C LEU A 52 -4.74 4.36 -4.68
N THR A 53 -5.19 5.13 -3.69
CA THR A 53 -6.38 5.98 -3.79
C THR A 53 -6.07 7.39 -4.29
N LYS A 54 -7.11 8.08 -4.76
CA LYS A 54 -7.05 9.50 -5.09
C LYS A 54 -7.61 10.32 -3.96
N THR A 55 -6.98 11.46 -3.71
CA THR A 55 -7.43 12.42 -2.72
C THR A 55 -8.40 13.40 -3.37
N THR A 56 -9.59 13.54 -2.77
CA THR A 56 -10.63 14.45 -3.25
C THR A 56 -11.20 15.25 -2.09
N GLU A 57 -11.14 16.57 -2.22
CA GLU A 57 -11.79 17.48 -1.27
C GLU A 57 -13.26 17.69 -1.64
N SER A 58 -14.11 17.93 -0.65
CA SER A 58 -15.54 18.19 -0.84
C SER A 58 -15.99 19.26 0.13
N SER A 59 -16.88 20.14 -0.31
CA SER A 59 -17.53 21.13 0.55
C SER A 59 -18.45 20.51 1.60
N LYS A 60 -18.85 19.25 1.42
CA LYS A 60 -19.69 18.50 2.37
C LYS A 60 -18.90 17.96 3.56
N LEU A 61 -17.57 17.89 3.43
CA LEU A 61 -16.70 17.32 4.45
C LEU A 61 -16.08 18.46 5.28
N PRO A 62 -15.90 18.28 6.61
CA PRO A 62 -15.20 19.27 7.41
C PRO A 62 -13.80 19.52 6.85
N LEU A 63 -13.33 20.78 6.94
CA LEU A 63 -12.08 21.24 6.32
C LEU A 63 -10.83 20.44 6.70
N GLN A 64 -10.85 19.83 7.88
CA GLN A 64 -9.77 19.04 8.48
C GLN A 64 -9.64 17.65 7.84
N PHE A 65 -10.69 17.18 7.16
CA PHE A 65 -10.71 15.86 6.54
C PHE A 65 -10.63 15.95 5.02
N VAL A 66 -10.31 14.82 4.43
CA VAL A 66 -10.33 14.64 2.99
C VAL A 66 -10.65 13.19 2.64
N PHE A 67 -11.34 13.00 1.51
CA PHE A 67 -11.62 11.67 1.01
C PHE A 67 -10.40 11.09 0.30
N MET A 68 -10.16 9.81 0.55
CA MET A 68 -9.16 8.99 -0.11
C MET A 68 -9.86 7.75 -0.65
N SER A 69 -10.24 7.77 -1.93
CA SER A 69 -11.02 6.69 -2.54
C SER A 69 -10.59 6.41 -3.98
N GLU A 70 -10.99 5.24 -4.47
CA GLU A 70 -10.73 4.84 -5.87
C GLU A 70 -11.71 5.51 -6.86
N SER A 71 -12.88 5.93 -6.37
CA SER A 71 -13.94 6.54 -7.18
C SER A 71 -14.72 7.57 -6.37
N THR A 72 -15.03 8.72 -6.99
CA THR A 72 -15.84 9.78 -6.36
C THR A 72 -17.26 9.31 -6.04
N GLU A 73 -17.79 8.34 -6.79
CA GLU A 73 -19.11 7.75 -6.53
C GLU A 73 -19.18 7.06 -5.16
N LEU A 74 -18.06 6.50 -4.67
CA LEU A 74 -18.00 5.90 -3.33
C LEU A 74 -18.25 6.95 -2.26
N ASN A 75 -17.67 8.14 -2.44
CA ASN A 75 -17.80 9.24 -1.49
C ASN A 75 -19.26 9.71 -1.40
N GLU A 76 -19.99 9.72 -2.51
CA GLU A 76 -21.39 10.18 -2.53
C GLU A 76 -22.38 9.17 -1.96
N ASN A 77 -22.12 7.87 -2.13
CA ASN A 77 -23.05 6.81 -1.71
C ASN A 77 -22.83 6.32 -0.28
N LEU A 78 -21.59 6.33 0.21
CA LEU A 78 -21.26 5.81 1.54
C LEU A 78 -21.38 6.85 2.64
N VAL A 79 -21.23 8.13 2.29
CA VAL A 79 -21.26 9.24 3.24
C VAL A 79 -22.69 9.74 3.40
N THR A 80 -23.15 9.81 4.64
CA THR A 80 -24.46 10.40 4.98
C THR A 80 -24.30 11.62 5.88
N PRO A 81 -25.35 12.45 6.00
CA PRO A 81 -25.32 13.61 6.87
C PRO A 81 -25.02 13.27 8.34
N GLU A 82 -25.49 12.13 8.83
CA GLU A 82 -25.23 11.68 10.21
C GLU A 82 -23.76 11.34 10.41
N LEU A 83 -23.14 10.64 9.45
CA LEU A 83 -21.72 10.36 9.48
C LEU A 83 -20.90 11.65 9.41
N LEU A 84 -21.29 12.61 8.57
CA LEU A 84 -20.61 13.91 8.48
C LEU A 84 -20.68 14.69 9.80
N ALA A 85 -21.83 14.68 10.47
CA ALA A 85 -21.99 15.32 11.77
C ALA A 85 -21.13 14.64 12.85
N ALA A 86 -21.02 13.31 12.83
CA ALA A 86 -20.14 12.57 13.74
C ALA A 86 -18.66 12.90 13.47
N LEU A 87 -18.25 12.95 12.19
CA LEU A 87 -16.89 13.32 11.77
C LEU A 87 -16.51 14.73 12.25
N GLU A 88 -17.42 15.70 12.14
CA GLU A 88 -17.19 17.07 12.59
C GLU A 88 -16.90 17.13 14.11
N LYS A 89 -17.67 16.39 14.91
CA LYS A 89 -17.47 16.30 16.36
C LYS A 89 -16.19 15.56 16.73
N SER A 90 -15.79 14.57 15.94
CA SER A 90 -14.59 13.75 16.17
C SER A 90 -13.32 14.32 15.53
N SER A 91 -13.36 15.55 15.04
CA SER A 91 -12.27 16.15 14.27
C SER A 91 -10.93 16.22 15.00
N GLY A 92 -10.96 16.40 16.32
CA GLY A 92 -9.75 16.39 17.17
C GLY A 92 -9.24 15.01 17.62
N ILE A 93 -9.97 13.92 17.30
CA ILE A 93 -9.61 12.56 17.74
C ILE A 93 -9.47 11.57 16.58
N LEU A 94 -10.06 11.83 15.42
CA LEU A 94 -10.05 10.91 14.30
C LEU A 94 -8.80 11.12 13.45
N ASP A 95 -8.00 10.07 13.30
CA ASP A 95 -6.87 10.04 12.37
C ASP A 95 -7.34 9.59 10.99
N TYR A 96 -7.99 8.42 10.91
CA TYR A 96 -8.63 7.95 9.69
C TYR A 96 -9.75 6.93 9.94
N LEU A 97 -10.69 6.89 9.01
CA LEU A 97 -11.69 5.84 8.83
C LEU A 97 -11.52 5.27 7.43
N ALA A 98 -11.30 3.97 7.28
CA ALA A 98 -11.06 3.32 6.00
C ALA A 98 -11.89 2.03 5.86
N VAL A 99 -12.58 1.89 4.73
CA VAL A 99 -13.12 0.64 4.20
C VAL A 99 -12.13 0.15 3.15
N THR A 100 -11.60 -1.06 3.33
CA THR A 100 -10.57 -1.61 2.44
C THR A 100 -10.73 -3.11 2.30
N ASP A 101 -10.40 -3.62 1.12
CA ASP A 101 -10.25 -5.05 0.87
C ASP A 101 -8.78 -5.49 0.84
N LEU A 102 -7.82 -4.57 0.91
CA LEU A 102 -6.40 -4.86 0.75
C LEU A 102 -5.62 -4.89 2.07
N PRO A 103 -4.46 -5.57 2.11
CA PRO A 103 -3.56 -5.55 3.25
C PRO A 103 -3.00 -4.14 3.52
N ALA A 104 -2.68 -3.88 4.79
CA ALA A 104 -2.05 -2.63 5.23
C ALA A 104 -0.58 -2.57 4.77
N ASP A 105 0.14 -3.68 4.87
CA ASP A 105 1.51 -3.77 4.40
C ASP A 105 1.58 -4.01 2.89
N LYS A 106 2.64 -3.52 2.27
CA LYS A 106 2.89 -3.76 0.85
C LYS A 106 3.22 -5.24 0.64
N PRO A 107 2.40 -5.99 -0.11
CA PRO A 107 2.62 -7.42 -0.30
C PRO A 107 3.89 -7.66 -1.11
N THR A 108 4.72 -8.56 -0.61
CA THR A 108 5.97 -9.01 -1.23
C THR A 108 5.79 -10.31 -1.99
N THR A 109 4.70 -11.02 -1.72
CA THR A 109 4.33 -12.28 -2.39
C THR A 109 2.91 -12.20 -2.97
N GLU A 110 2.62 -13.06 -3.94
CA GLU A 110 1.26 -13.17 -4.51
C GLU A 110 0.25 -13.68 -3.46
N ALA A 111 0.72 -14.50 -2.52
CA ALA A 111 -0.10 -15.06 -1.45
C ALA A 111 -0.48 -14.04 -0.38
N GLU A 112 0.22 -12.91 -0.28
CA GLU A 112 -0.12 -11.80 0.61
C GLU A 112 -1.12 -10.83 -0.02
N PHE A 113 -1.29 -10.86 -1.35
CA PHE A 113 -2.29 -10.05 -2.05
C PHE A 113 -3.67 -10.72 -1.98
N VAL A 114 -4.13 -11.00 -0.76
CA VAL A 114 -5.47 -11.52 -0.51
C VAL A 114 -6.42 -10.37 -0.29
N SER A 115 -7.59 -10.46 -0.91
CA SER A 115 -8.65 -9.48 -0.78
C SER A 115 -9.55 -9.88 0.39
N GLU A 116 -9.45 -9.13 1.49
CA GLU A 116 -10.21 -9.30 2.73
C GLU A 116 -10.90 -7.99 3.11
N PRO A 117 -12.16 -7.79 2.68
CA PRO A 117 -12.97 -6.65 3.09
C PRO A 117 -13.03 -6.48 4.61
N LYS A 118 -12.70 -5.27 5.07
CA LYS A 118 -12.76 -4.85 6.47
C LYS A 118 -12.93 -3.34 6.59
N ILE A 119 -13.37 -2.88 7.75
CA ILE A 119 -13.37 -1.47 8.13
C ILE A 119 -12.34 -1.26 9.23
N LYS A 120 -11.46 -0.29 9.03
CA LYS A 120 -10.47 0.17 10.01
C LYS A 120 -10.77 1.59 10.43
N LEU A 121 -10.73 1.83 11.73
CA LEU A 121 -10.89 3.15 12.33
C LEU A 121 -9.71 3.37 13.28
N LEU A 122 -8.96 4.44 13.11
CA LEU A 122 -7.90 4.84 14.02
C LEU A 122 -8.25 6.16 14.70
N LEU A 123 -8.25 6.14 16.03
CA LEU A 123 -8.53 7.30 16.88
C LEU A 123 -7.35 7.58 17.80
N SER A 124 -7.06 8.85 18.03
CA SER A 124 -6.25 9.29 19.17
C SER A 124 -7.08 9.23 20.44
N LEU A 125 -6.56 8.54 21.46
CA LEU A 125 -7.25 8.36 22.74
C LEU A 125 -7.14 9.64 23.56
N GLN A 126 -8.27 10.29 23.79
CA GLN A 126 -8.40 11.41 24.71
C GLN A 126 -9.44 11.06 25.77
N THR A 127 -9.09 11.25 27.05
CA THR A 127 -9.92 10.81 28.19
C THR A 127 -10.94 11.85 28.64
N ASP A 128 -11.10 12.95 27.92
CA ASP A 128 -12.10 13.97 28.23
C ASP A 128 -13.51 13.50 27.85
N ALA A 129 -14.51 13.94 28.63
CA ALA A 129 -15.89 13.49 28.45
C ALA A 129 -16.46 13.81 27.06
N LYS A 130 -15.99 14.88 26.41
CA LYS A 130 -16.43 15.31 25.09
C LYS A 130 -15.87 14.37 24.01
N SER A 131 -14.58 14.06 24.05
CA SER A 131 -13.94 13.11 23.13
C SER A 131 -14.51 11.71 23.27
N LEU A 132 -14.79 11.24 24.49
CA LEU A 132 -15.45 9.95 24.70
C LEU A 132 -16.86 9.90 24.10
N ALA A 133 -17.64 10.97 24.24
CA ALA A 133 -18.96 11.07 23.62
C ALA A 133 -18.85 11.09 22.08
N ALA A 134 -17.90 11.85 21.52
CA ALA A 134 -17.66 11.91 20.08
C ALA A 134 -17.20 10.55 19.52
N ALA A 135 -16.30 9.85 20.22
CA ALA A 135 -15.85 8.51 19.84
C ALA A 135 -17.01 7.51 19.83
N LYS A 136 -17.89 7.56 20.84
CA LYS A 136 -19.08 6.70 20.91
C LYS A 136 -20.04 6.93 19.75
N GLU A 137 -20.34 8.19 19.44
CA GLU A 137 -21.18 8.55 18.28
C GLU A 137 -20.54 8.08 16.97
N LEU A 138 -19.24 8.32 16.79
CA LEU A 138 -18.52 7.91 15.58
C LEU A 138 -18.51 6.39 15.41
N ILE A 139 -18.23 5.62 16.48
CA ILE A 139 -18.25 4.16 16.42
C ILE A 139 -19.65 3.66 16.04
N SER A 140 -20.71 4.27 16.59
CA SER A 140 -22.09 3.94 16.21
C SER A 140 -22.35 4.18 14.71
N GLU A 141 -21.87 5.31 14.17
CA GLU A 141 -22.00 5.59 12.74
C GLU A 141 -21.13 4.69 11.86
N VAL A 142 -19.99 4.23 12.36
CA VAL A 142 -19.14 3.25 11.65
C VAL A 142 -19.83 1.88 11.57
N LEU A 143 -20.61 1.49 12.57
CA LEU A 143 -21.45 0.29 12.49
C LEU A 143 -22.57 0.46 11.46
N ASN A 144 -23.23 1.62 11.43
CA ASN A 144 -24.21 1.95 10.38
C ASN A 144 -23.57 1.96 8.98
N LEU A 145 -22.33 2.42 8.86
CA LEU A 145 -21.55 2.37 7.63
C LEU A 145 -21.30 0.91 7.20
N ALA A 146 -20.98 0.01 8.13
CA ALA A 146 -20.82 -1.41 7.83
C ALA A 146 -22.08 -2.01 7.17
N ASP A 147 -23.27 -1.71 7.71
CA ASP A 147 -24.53 -2.15 7.13
C ASP A 147 -24.76 -1.60 5.71
N ARG A 148 -24.31 -0.37 5.44
CA ARG A 148 -24.40 0.25 4.10
C ARG A 148 -23.42 -0.38 3.14
N VAL A 149 -22.19 -0.66 3.57
CA VAL A 149 -21.16 -1.33 2.74
C VAL A 149 -21.66 -2.70 2.27
N VAL A 150 -22.37 -3.44 3.13
CA VAL A 150 -22.98 -4.73 2.77
C VAL A 150 -24.07 -4.59 1.71
N LYS A 151 -24.89 -3.55 1.78
CA LYS A 151 -26.01 -3.29 0.85
C LYS A 151 -25.59 -2.58 -0.44
N PHE A 152 -24.45 -1.89 -0.41
CA PHE A 152 -23.97 -1.10 -1.51
C PHE A 152 -23.50 -1.99 -2.66
N SER A 153 -23.92 -1.66 -3.89
CA SER A 153 -23.54 -2.38 -5.10
C SER A 153 -22.78 -1.47 -6.06
N LEU A 154 -21.61 -1.94 -6.51
CA LEU A 154 -20.80 -1.21 -7.48
C LEU A 154 -21.37 -1.38 -8.90
N LYS A 155 -21.42 -0.27 -9.64
CA LYS A 155 -21.69 -0.33 -11.08
C LYS A 155 -20.58 -1.10 -11.80
N ALA A 156 -20.96 -1.85 -12.84
CA ALA A 156 -20.03 -2.72 -13.57
C ALA A 156 -18.81 -1.97 -14.15
N ASP A 157 -18.96 -0.72 -14.60
CA ASP A 157 -17.86 0.10 -15.09
C ASP A 157 -16.84 0.44 -13.97
N GLN A 158 -17.32 0.77 -12.78
CA GLN A 158 -16.48 1.08 -11.63
C GLN A 158 -15.75 -0.18 -11.13
N GLN A 159 -16.47 -1.32 -11.06
CA GLN A 159 -15.86 -2.59 -10.70
C GLN A 159 -14.71 -2.96 -11.66
N LYS A 160 -14.88 -2.73 -12.97
CA LYS A 160 -13.82 -2.96 -13.96
C LYS A 160 -12.61 -2.05 -13.70
N LYS A 161 -12.82 -0.77 -13.42
CA LYS A 161 -11.72 0.17 -13.13
C LYS A 161 -10.94 -0.24 -11.88
N ILE A 162 -11.64 -0.58 -10.80
CA ILE A 162 -11.00 -1.05 -9.56
C ILE A 162 -10.22 -2.34 -9.80
N ASN A 163 -10.84 -3.32 -10.47
CA ASN A 163 -10.17 -4.58 -10.80
C ASN A 163 -8.92 -4.36 -11.68
N ASN A 164 -8.96 -3.44 -12.65
CA ASN A 164 -7.81 -3.12 -13.48
C ASN A 164 -6.65 -2.53 -12.66
N VAL A 165 -6.94 -1.68 -11.66
CA VAL A 165 -5.91 -1.17 -10.73
C VAL A 165 -5.27 -2.33 -9.97
N ARG A 166 -6.07 -3.26 -9.45
CA ARG A 166 -5.59 -4.46 -8.72
C ARG A 166 -4.70 -5.36 -9.60
N VAL A 167 -5.13 -5.64 -10.84
CA VAL A 167 -4.35 -6.45 -11.80
C VAL A 167 -3.02 -5.78 -12.14
N ASN A 168 -3.04 -4.47 -12.38
CA ASN A 168 -1.82 -3.72 -12.66
C ASN A 168 -0.84 -3.76 -11.49
N GLU A 169 -1.34 -3.68 -10.27
CA GLU A 169 -0.51 -3.73 -9.07
C GLU A 169 0.08 -5.12 -8.82
N LEU A 170 -0.73 -6.17 -8.99
CA LEU A 170 -0.25 -7.56 -8.99
C LEU A 170 0.87 -7.78 -10.01
N ASN A 171 0.75 -7.20 -11.21
CA ASN A 171 1.79 -7.31 -12.23
C ASN A 171 3.09 -6.59 -11.83
N LYS A 172 3.01 -5.45 -11.12
CA LYS A 172 4.20 -4.78 -10.59
C LYS A 172 4.88 -5.62 -9.51
N ILE A 173 4.11 -6.24 -8.62
CA ILE A 173 4.64 -7.13 -7.57
C ILE A 173 5.34 -8.33 -8.22
N LYS A 174 4.70 -9.02 -9.18
CA LYS A 174 5.29 -10.13 -9.93
C LYS A 174 6.61 -9.74 -10.60
N LYS A 175 6.66 -8.55 -11.20
CA LYS A 175 7.87 -8.04 -11.84
C LYS A 175 8.98 -7.76 -10.83
N ALA A 176 8.67 -7.10 -9.72
CA ALA A 176 9.64 -6.82 -8.66
C ALA A 176 10.25 -8.12 -8.09
N ILE A 177 9.44 -9.16 -7.89
CA ILE A 177 9.91 -10.48 -7.45
C ILE A 177 10.84 -11.11 -8.49
N ALA A 178 10.47 -11.04 -9.77
CA ALA A 178 11.29 -11.59 -10.85
C ALA A 178 12.64 -10.86 -10.98
N ASP A 179 12.64 -9.54 -10.83
CA ASP A 179 13.84 -8.70 -10.88
C ASP A 179 14.75 -9.00 -9.67
N ALA A 180 14.21 -9.08 -8.45
CA ALA A 180 14.98 -9.44 -7.25
C ALA A 180 15.63 -10.83 -7.36
N LYS A 181 14.87 -11.85 -7.78
CA LYS A 181 15.42 -13.21 -8.02
C LYS A 181 16.50 -13.21 -9.10
N ALA A 182 16.34 -12.40 -10.15
CA ALA A 182 17.33 -12.30 -11.20
C ALA A 182 18.63 -11.62 -10.73
N GLU A 183 18.54 -10.68 -9.78
CA GLU A 183 19.71 -10.06 -9.15
C GLU A 183 20.43 -11.03 -8.20
N GLU A 184 19.71 -11.71 -7.31
CA GLU A 184 20.28 -12.74 -6.42
C GLU A 184 20.99 -13.84 -7.22
N LEU A 185 20.37 -14.34 -8.30
CA LEU A 185 20.99 -15.34 -9.17
C LEU A 185 22.25 -14.83 -9.88
N LYS A 186 22.36 -13.53 -10.17
CA LYS A 186 23.58 -12.94 -10.74
C LYS A 186 24.66 -12.83 -9.68
N GLU A 187 24.32 -12.41 -8.47
CA GLU A 187 25.26 -12.30 -7.36
C GLU A 187 25.82 -13.67 -6.97
N LEU A 188 24.97 -14.70 -6.81
CA LEU A 188 25.40 -16.06 -6.53
C LEU A 188 26.32 -16.62 -7.63
N LYS A 189 26.02 -16.33 -8.91
CA LYS A 189 26.90 -16.73 -10.03
C LYS A 189 28.24 -16.00 -10.01
N LEU A 190 28.24 -14.70 -9.70
CA LEU A 190 29.46 -13.91 -9.59
C LEU A 190 30.32 -14.39 -8.42
N GLU A 191 29.70 -14.71 -7.30
CA GLU A 191 30.39 -15.22 -6.12
C GLU A 191 30.93 -16.63 -6.35
N ALA A 192 30.17 -17.51 -7.01
CA ALA A 192 30.64 -18.83 -7.43
C ALA A 192 31.80 -18.75 -8.44
N GLU A 193 31.75 -17.82 -9.42
CA GLU A 193 32.88 -17.60 -10.34
C GLU A 193 34.11 -17.06 -9.59
N ARG A 194 33.92 -16.18 -8.60
CA ARG A 194 35.02 -15.69 -7.74
C ARG A 194 35.61 -16.79 -6.87
N LYS A 195 34.79 -17.68 -6.29
CA LYS A 195 35.25 -18.83 -5.50
C LYS A 195 35.99 -19.85 -6.37
N ALA A 196 35.42 -20.22 -7.52
CA ALA A 196 36.09 -21.10 -8.49
C ALA A 196 37.42 -20.51 -9.01
N ARG A 197 37.50 -19.18 -9.18
CA ARG A 197 38.76 -18.51 -9.54
C ARG A 197 39.80 -18.52 -8.41
N ARG A 198 39.37 -18.50 -7.14
CA ARG A 198 40.26 -18.59 -5.97
C ARG A 198 40.74 -20.03 -5.72
N GLU A 199 39.88 -21.02 -5.97
CA GLU A 199 40.17 -22.44 -5.78
C GLU A 199 40.97 -23.05 -6.94
N SER A 200 40.82 -22.50 -8.15
CA SER A 200 41.69 -22.85 -9.26
C SER A 200 43.08 -22.25 -9.02
N LYS A 201 43.98 -23.07 -8.44
CA LYS A 201 45.43 -22.86 -8.39
C LYS A 201 46.07 -22.91 -9.78
N LEU A 202 45.52 -22.17 -10.75
CA LEU A 202 46.04 -22.07 -12.11
C LEU A 202 47.26 -21.16 -12.13
N SER A 203 48.30 -21.57 -12.84
CA SER A 203 49.50 -20.76 -13.09
C SER A 203 49.12 -19.47 -13.85
N PRO A 204 49.81 -18.33 -13.65
CA PRO A 204 49.48 -17.05 -14.29
C PRO A 204 49.30 -17.12 -15.82
N GLU A 205 50.05 -17.97 -16.51
CA GLU A 205 49.96 -18.13 -17.97
C GLU A 205 48.67 -18.83 -18.44
N GLU A 206 48.12 -19.73 -17.63
CA GLU A 206 46.87 -20.45 -17.96
C GLU A 206 45.64 -19.57 -17.68
N GLN A 207 45.73 -18.67 -16.70
CA GLN A 207 44.70 -17.66 -16.45
C GLN A 207 44.58 -16.68 -17.62
N ASP A 208 45.70 -16.21 -18.19
CA ASP A 208 45.70 -15.29 -19.34
C ASP A 208 45.13 -15.92 -20.62
N LYS A 209 45.42 -17.21 -20.87
CA LYS A 209 44.85 -17.94 -22.01
C LYS A 209 43.34 -18.14 -21.85
N LEU A 210 42.86 -18.43 -20.65
CA LEU A 210 41.43 -18.56 -20.37
C LEU A 210 40.70 -17.22 -20.48
N ASP A 211 41.30 -16.13 -20.01
CA ASP A 211 40.71 -14.79 -20.07
C ASP A 211 40.63 -14.28 -21.52
N LYS A 212 41.65 -14.52 -22.35
CA LYS A 212 41.59 -14.25 -23.81
C LYS A 212 40.47 -15.05 -24.49
N LYS A 213 40.37 -16.35 -24.21
CA LYS A 213 39.32 -17.22 -24.79
C LYS A 213 37.91 -16.82 -24.33
N LYS A 214 37.76 -16.36 -23.07
CA LYS A 214 36.49 -15.80 -22.56
C LYS A 214 36.14 -14.47 -23.24
N LYS A 215 37.13 -13.60 -23.46
CA LYS A 215 36.94 -12.29 -24.12
C LYS A 215 36.49 -12.47 -25.58
N GLU A 216 37.15 -13.32 -26.35
CA GLU A 216 36.74 -13.64 -27.73
C GLU A 216 35.32 -14.21 -27.80
N LYS A 217 34.95 -15.09 -26.85
CA LYS A 217 33.60 -15.67 -26.77
C LYS A 217 32.54 -14.63 -26.43
N ARG A 218 32.87 -13.61 -25.61
CA ARG A 218 31.98 -12.46 -25.33
C ARG A 218 31.83 -11.56 -26.55
N GLU A 219 32.92 -11.23 -27.23
CA GLU A 219 32.91 -10.42 -28.45
C GLU A 219 32.12 -11.08 -29.58
N ARG A 220 32.26 -12.40 -29.78
CA ARG A 220 31.45 -13.15 -30.75
C ARG A 220 29.95 -13.11 -30.41
N ARG A 221 29.60 -13.21 -29.13
CA ARG A 221 28.18 -13.12 -28.68
C ARG A 221 27.62 -11.71 -28.85
N ALA A 222 28.42 -10.67 -28.63
CA ALA A 222 28.02 -9.28 -28.83
C ALA A 222 27.76 -8.97 -30.31
N LYS A 223 28.68 -9.38 -31.20
CA LYS A 223 28.52 -9.26 -32.66
C LYS A 223 27.26 -9.98 -33.15
N ASN A 224 27.01 -11.20 -32.69
CA ASN A 224 25.80 -11.96 -33.08
C ASN A 224 24.49 -11.34 -32.56
N ARG A 225 24.51 -10.57 -31.45
CA ARG A 225 23.34 -9.83 -30.96
C ARG A 225 23.08 -8.55 -31.76
N MET A 226 24.13 -7.89 -32.24
CA MET A 226 24.01 -6.70 -33.09
C MET A 226 23.45 -7.04 -34.48
N VAL A 227 23.92 -8.12 -35.09
CA VAL A 227 23.43 -8.59 -36.42
C VAL A 227 21.95 -9.00 -36.40
N LYS A 228 21.41 -9.40 -35.24
CA LYS A 228 20.00 -9.82 -35.10
C LYS A 228 19.04 -8.65 -34.78
N ARG A 229 19.56 -7.42 -34.65
CA ARG A 229 18.79 -6.19 -34.39
C ARG A 229 18.77 -5.24 -35.59
N MET A 230 19.57 -5.49 -36.63
CA MET A 230 19.33 -4.99 -37.99
C MET A 230 18.35 -5.92 -38.69
#